data_AF-F9VSB9-F1
#
_entry.id   AF-F9VSB9-F1
#
_cell.length_a   1.000
_cell.length_b   1.000
_cell.length_c   1.000
_cell.angle_alpha   90.00
_cell.angle_beta   90.00
_cell.angle_gamma   90.00
#
_symmetry.space_group_name_H-M   'P 1'
#
loop_
_entity.id
_entity.type
_entity.pdbx_description
1 polymer ?
#
loop_
_entity_poly.entity_id
_entity_poly.type
_entity_poly.pdbx_seq_one_letter_code
_entity_poly.pdbx_strand_id
1 'polypeptide(L)'
;MARHSPAGSDDLQAAWRVFIETAARLQTMLDDDLRATAGMSLADYSMLLILHESEGGRLRMRDLSHRMVFSTSRLSYQVDAMVKRGWLQRERAAEDRRGSYAVLTDAGRAAFREAAHDHGRCVDGLFFSALRPSDGRELRAVMEKLATHLDATHPRDQET
;
A
#
# COMPACT_ATOMS: atom_id res chain seq x y z
N MET A 1 -15.76 -39.72 13.64
CA MET A 1 -14.33 -39.67 14.01
C MET A 1 -13.89 -38.22 13.96
N ALA A 2 -13.74 -37.57 15.11
CA ALA A 2 -13.29 -36.18 15.20
C ALA A 2 -11.79 -36.12 14.89
N ARG A 3 -11.43 -35.44 13.80
CA ARG A 3 -10.04 -35.05 13.53
C ARG A 3 -9.64 -34.08 14.64
N HIS A 4 -8.80 -34.52 15.57
CA HIS A 4 -8.09 -33.60 16.46
C HIS A 4 -7.16 -32.76 15.56
N SER A 5 -7.50 -31.49 15.37
CA SER A 5 -6.51 -30.51 14.92
C SER A 5 -5.44 -30.43 16.02
N PRO A 6 -4.13 -30.52 15.68
CA PRO A 6 -3.09 -30.28 16.66
C PRO A 6 -3.23 -28.85 17.18
N ALA A 7 -3.08 -28.63 18.49
CA ALA A 7 -3.29 -27.33 19.15
C ALA A 7 -2.59 -26.14 18.44
N GLY A 8 -1.43 -26.38 17.80
CA GLY A 8 -0.73 -25.35 17.01
C GLY A 8 -1.45 -24.90 15.72
N SER A 9 -2.36 -25.71 15.17
CA SER A 9 -3.22 -25.31 14.04
C SER A 9 -4.35 -24.38 14.49
N ASP A 10 -4.87 -24.59 15.70
CA ASP A 10 -5.97 -23.78 16.24
C ASP A 10 -5.48 -22.39 16.63
N ASP A 11 -4.27 -22.30 17.19
CA ASP A 11 -3.59 -21.02 17.47
C ASP A 11 -3.29 -20.23 16.19
N LEU A 12 -2.83 -20.90 15.13
CA LEU A 12 -2.60 -20.25 13.84
C LEU A 12 -3.91 -19.78 13.19
N GLN A 13 -5.01 -20.54 13.32
CA GLN A 13 -6.31 -20.14 12.81
C GLN A 13 -6.88 -18.93 13.57
N ALA A 14 -6.72 -18.90 14.91
CA ALA A 14 -7.11 -17.76 15.73
C ALA A 14 -6.29 -16.51 15.37
N ALA A 15 -4.96 -16.66 15.23
CA ALA A 15 -4.07 -15.58 14.82
C ALA A 15 -4.43 -15.04 13.43
N TRP A 16 -4.72 -15.92 12.46
CA TRP A 16 -5.15 -15.54 11.12
C TRP A 16 -6.42 -14.68 11.12
N ARG A 17 -7.44 -15.09 11.90
CA ARG A 17 -8.70 -14.34 12.01
C ARG A 17 -8.46 -12.94 12.58
N VAL A 18 -7.72 -12.86 13.69
CA VAL A 18 -7.40 -11.57 14.34
C VAL A 18 -6.61 -10.67 13.38
N PHE A 19 -5.64 -11.22 12.66
CA PHE A 19 -4.84 -10.48 11.69
C PHE A 19 -5.71 -9.87 10.58
N ILE A 20 -6.53 -10.68 9.89
CA ILE A 20 -7.34 -10.20 8.76
C ILE A 20 -8.40 -9.18 9.21
N GLU A 21 -9.11 -9.46 10.30
CA GLU A 21 -10.15 -8.55 10.79
C GLU A 21 -9.57 -7.22 11.27
N THR A 22 -8.44 -7.26 11.98
CA THR A 22 -7.79 -6.05 12.50
C THR A 22 -7.16 -5.23 11.38
N ALA A 23 -6.48 -5.88 10.43
CA ALA A 23 -5.90 -5.21 9.27
C ALA A 23 -6.97 -4.53 8.41
N ALA A 24 -8.11 -5.21 8.17
CA ALA A 24 -9.22 -4.63 7.43
C ALA A 24 -9.80 -3.40 8.15
N ARG A 25 -10.04 -3.48 9.46
CA ARG A 25 -10.52 -2.34 10.26
C ARG A 25 -9.56 -1.17 10.20
N LEU A 26 -8.26 -1.43 10.39
CA LEU A 26 -7.24 -0.38 10.35
C LEU A 26 -7.21 0.30 8.97
N GLN A 27 -7.26 -0.48 7.88
CA GLN A 27 -7.31 0.09 6.52
C GLN A 27 -8.57 0.94 6.28
N THR A 28 -9.74 0.48 6.74
CA THR A 28 -10.99 1.26 6.63
C THR A 28 -10.88 2.59 7.38
N MET A 29 -10.41 2.57 8.62
CA MET A 29 -10.28 3.78 9.42
C MET A 29 -9.27 4.78 8.82
N LEU A 30 -8.17 4.29 8.25
CA LEU A 30 -7.20 5.14 7.56
C LEU A 30 -7.76 5.72 6.24
N ASP A 31 -8.53 4.95 5.48
CA ASP A 31 -9.20 5.44 4.26
C ASP A 31 -10.27 6.49 4.59
N ASP A 32 -11.07 6.26 5.63
CA ASP A 32 -12.12 7.18 6.06
C ASP A 32 -11.53 8.51 6.55
N ASP A 33 -10.46 8.50 7.34
CA ASP A 33 -9.78 9.71 7.80
C ASP A 33 -9.19 10.50 6.62
N LEU A 34 -8.45 9.85 5.71
CA LEU A 34 -7.89 10.51 4.52
C LEU A 34 -8.97 11.11 3.61
N ARG A 35 -10.12 10.45 3.48
CA ARG A 35 -11.26 10.99 2.72
C ARG A 35 -11.82 12.24 3.39
N ALA A 36 -11.96 12.20 4.71
CA ALA A 36 -12.52 13.30 5.48
C ALA A 36 -11.61 14.52 5.53
N THR A 37 -10.30 14.32 5.70
CA THR A 37 -9.33 15.42 5.90
C THR A 37 -8.72 15.93 4.59
N ALA A 38 -8.42 15.04 3.65
CA ALA A 38 -7.68 15.37 2.42
C ALA A 38 -8.47 15.12 1.13
N GLY A 39 -9.72 14.63 1.21
CA GLY A 39 -10.50 14.24 0.04
C GLY A 39 -9.80 13.15 -0.80
N MET A 40 -8.94 12.35 -0.16
CA MET A 40 -8.03 11.41 -0.80
C MET A 40 -8.37 10.00 -0.34
N SER A 41 -8.38 9.00 -1.23
CA SER A 41 -8.45 7.62 -0.79
C SER A 41 -7.08 7.13 -0.30
N LEU A 42 -7.05 6.10 0.56
CA LEU A 42 -5.82 5.43 0.96
C LEU A 42 -5.05 4.87 -0.25
N ALA A 43 -5.75 4.47 -1.30
CA ALA A 43 -5.15 4.03 -2.55
C ALA A 43 -4.47 5.18 -3.32
N ASP A 44 -5.10 6.36 -3.39
CA ASP A 44 -4.48 7.56 -3.97
C ASP A 44 -3.23 7.95 -3.18
N TYR A 45 -3.35 8.00 -1.85
CA TYR A 45 -2.25 8.34 -0.95
C TYR A 45 -1.06 7.38 -1.13
N SER A 46 -1.31 6.07 -1.13
CA SER A 46 -0.28 5.06 -1.31
C SER A 46 0.43 5.20 -2.66
N MET A 47 -0.31 5.54 -3.72
CA MET A 47 0.28 5.78 -5.04
C MET A 47 1.16 7.04 -5.04
N LEU A 48 0.72 8.13 -4.41
CA LEU A 48 1.52 9.34 -4.27
C LEU A 48 2.78 9.09 -3.43
N LEU A 49 2.67 8.32 -2.35
CA LEU A 49 3.82 7.92 -1.51
C LEU A 49 4.87 7.17 -2.33
N ILE A 50 4.45 6.11 -3.06
CA ILE A 50 5.36 5.33 -3.89
C ILE A 50 6.07 6.21 -4.92
N LEU A 51 5.35 7.11 -5.58
CA LEU A 51 5.94 8.01 -6.57
C LEU A 51 6.83 9.06 -5.92
N HIS A 52 6.47 9.58 -4.75
CA HIS A 52 7.27 10.54 -3.99
C HIS A 52 8.63 9.97 -3.58
N GLU A 53 8.68 8.68 -3.20
CA GLU A 53 9.90 7.96 -2.85
C GLU A 53 10.68 7.45 -4.07
N SER A 54 10.07 7.46 -5.26
CA SER A 54 10.73 7.01 -6.50
C SER A 54 11.62 8.11 -7.07
N GLU A 55 12.73 7.70 -7.68
CA GLU A 55 13.66 8.63 -8.34
C GLU A 55 12.94 9.48 -9.40
N GLY A 56 13.13 10.80 -9.31
CA GLY A 56 12.50 11.76 -10.21
C GLY A 56 10.97 11.88 -10.05
N GLY A 57 10.38 11.30 -9.00
CA GLY A 57 8.94 11.37 -8.78
C GLY A 57 8.12 10.56 -9.77
N ARG A 58 8.70 9.53 -10.40
CA ARG A 58 8.06 8.78 -11.48
C ARG A 58 8.31 7.28 -11.40
N LEU A 59 7.39 6.50 -11.94
CA LEU A 59 7.53 5.05 -12.04
C LEU A 59 6.83 4.51 -13.31
N ARG A 60 7.39 3.46 -13.94
CA ARG A 60 6.71 2.78 -15.05
C ARG A 60 5.38 2.20 -14.55
N MET A 61 4.35 2.22 -15.41
CA MET A 61 3.04 1.66 -15.06
C MET A 61 3.10 0.19 -14.62
N ARG A 62 3.97 -0.63 -15.23
CA ARG A 62 4.18 -2.04 -14.82
C ARG A 62 4.64 -2.11 -13.37
N ASP A 63 5.73 -1.43 -13.05
CA ASP A 63 6.34 -1.48 -11.73
C ASP A 63 5.42 -0.86 -10.67
N LEU A 64 4.68 0.20 -11.03
CA LEU A 64 3.66 0.79 -10.16
C LEU A 64 2.51 -0.18 -9.89
N SER A 65 2.07 -0.95 -10.89
CA SER A 65 0.99 -1.95 -10.68
C SER A 65 1.43 -3.06 -9.74
N HIS A 66 2.70 -3.46 -9.82
CA HIS A 66 3.28 -4.48 -8.94
C HIS A 66 3.37 -3.96 -7.50
N ARG A 67 3.84 -2.72 -7.29
CA ARG A 67 3.91 -2.12 -5.95
C ARG A 67 2.52 -1.87 -5.33
N MET A 68 1.55 -1.49 -6.15
CA MET A 68 0.15 -1.30 -5.69
C MET A 68 -0.62 -2.62 -5.55
N VAL A 69 -0.08 -3.74 -6.05
CA VAL A 69 -0.77 -5.04 -6.16
C VAL A 69 -2.10 -4.90 -6.91
N PHE A 70 -2.10 -4.07 -7.97
CA PHE A 70 -3.27 -3.79 -8.80
C PHE A 70 -3.15 -4.54 -10.12
N SER A 71 -4.29 -4.95 -10.68
CA SER A 71 -4.33 -5.31 -12.10
C SER A 71 -4.01 -4.09 -12.95
N THR A 72 -3.46 -4.30 -14.15
CA THR A 72 -3.13 -3.22 -15.10
C THR A 72 -4.33 -2.32 -15.38
N SER A 73 -5.52 -2.89 -15.56
CA SER A 73 -6.76 -2.15 -15.80
C SER A 73 -7.15 -1.28 -14.61
N ARG A 74 -7.07 -1.82 -13.39
CA ARG A 74 -7.36 -1.06 -12.16
C ARG A 74 -6.36 0.08 -11.99
N LEU A 75 -5.07 -0.18 -12.19
CA LEU A 75 -4.05 0.86 -12.11
C LEU A 75 -4.31 1.97 -13.13
N SER A 76 -4.60 1.63 -14.38
CA SER A 76 -4.85 2.64 -15.42
C SER A 76 -6.01 3.55 -15.05
N TYR A 77 -7.12 2.97 -14.58
CA TYR A 77 -8.27 3.74 -14.12
C TYR A 77 -7.91 4.70 -12.97
N GLN A 78 -7.16 4.20 -11.99
CA GLN A 78 -6.73 5.03 -10.84
C GLN A 78 -5.84 6.19 -11.29
N VAL A 79 -4.83 5.91 -12.11
CA VAL A 79 -3.93 6.93 -12.65
C VAL A 79 -4.71 7.97 -13.45
N ASP A 80 -5.66 7.56 -14.29
CA ASP A 80 -6.47 8.49 -15.08
C ASP A 80 -7.34 9.38 -14.19
N ALA A 81 -7.88 8.85 -13.09
CA ALA A 81 -8.60 9.65 -12.10
C ALA A 81 -7.67 10.69 -11.43
N MET A 82 -6.47 10.28 -11.02
CA MET A 82 -5.49 11.18 -10.40
C MET A 82 -4.91 12.22 -11.38
N VAL A 83 -4.80 11.88 -12.66
CA VAL A 83 -4.46 12.83 -13.73
C VAL A 83 -5.54 13.89 -13.88
N LYS A 84 -6.82 13.51 -13.87
CA LYS A 84 -7.93 14.47 -13.89
C LYS A 84 -7.94 15.41 -12.69
N ARG A 85 -7.45 14.93 -11.53
CA ARG A 85 -7.24 15.74 -10.33
C ARG A 85 -5.99 16.63 -10.38
N GLY A 86 -5.16 16.48 -11.42
CA GLY A 86 -3.91 17.21 -11.59
C GLY A 86 -2.75 16.71 -10.72
N TRP A 87 -2.92 15.59 -10.00
CA TRP A 87 -1.89 15.06 -9.10
C TRP A 87 -0.81 14.27 -9.83
N LEU A 88 -1.18 13.62 -10.92
CA LEU A 88 -0.28 12.86 -11.77
C LEU A 88 -0.33 13.37 -13.21
N GLN A 89 0.71 13.05 -13.97
CA GLN A 89 0.70 13.11 -15.43
C GLN A 89 1.24 11.81 -16.01
N ARG A 90 0.85 11.52 -17.25
CA ARG A 90 1.37 10.38 -18.00
C ARG A 90 2.45 10.84 -18.96
N GLU A 91 3.59 10.19 -18.93
CA GLU A 91 4.69 10.41 -19.87
C GLU A 91 4.95 9.15 -20.70
N ARG A 92 5.18 9.31 -22.01
CA ARG A 92 5.59 8.20 -22.86
C ARG A 92 7.06 7.87 -22.58
N ALA A 93 7.39 6.59 -22.55
CA ALA A 93 8.77 6.19 -22.51
C ALA A 93 9.45 6.42 -23.87
N ALA A 94 10.59 7.10 -23.86
CA ALA A 94 11.36 7.36 -25.08
C ALA A 94 11.93 6.06 -25.70
N GLU A 95 12.29 5.10 -24.85
CA GLU A 95 12.94 3.83 -25.24
C GLU A 95 11.96 2.75 -25.70
N ASP A 96 10.68 2.85 -25.32
CA ASP A 96 9.65 1.86 -25.64
C ASP A 96 8.30 2.55 -25.86
N ARG A 97 7.82 2.53 -27.10
CA ARG A 97 6.53 3.14 -27.50
C ARG A 97 5.32 2.49 -26.82
N ARG A 98 5.48 1.33 -26.18
CA ARG A 98 4.41 0.63 -25.44
C ARG A 98 4.39 0.99 -23.96
N GLY A 99 5.45 1.60 -23.44
CA GLY A 99 5.56 1.96 -22.02
C GLY A 99 5.10 3.38 -21.72
N SER A 100 4.46 3.57 -20.57
CA SER A 100 4.22 4.89 -19.98
C SER A 100 4.68 4.94 -18.53
N TYR A 101 5.02 6.15 -18.09
CA TYR A 101 5.31 6.49 -16.72
C TYR A 101 4.10 7.20 -16.11
N ALA A 102 3.81 6.91 -14.85
CA ALA A 102 3.10 7.83 -13.99
C ALA A 102 4.12 8.78 -13.36
N VAL A 103 3.88 10.08 -13.47
CA VAL A 103 4.79 11.10 -12.97
C VAL A 103 4.03 12.00 -12.01
N LEU A 104 4.61 12.20 -10.83
CA LEU A 104 4.08 13.07 -9.80
C LEU A 104 4.24 14.53 -10.24
N THR A 105 3.14 15.28 -10.26
CA THR A 105 3.17 16.72 -10.52
C THR A 105 3.51 17.51 -9.26
N ASP A 106 3.74 18.81 -9.39
CA ASP A 106 3.94 19.67 -8.22
C ASP A 106 2.68 19.82 -7.37
N ALA A 107 1.49 19.82 -8.00
CA ALA A 107 0.21 19.77 -7.30
C ALA A 107 0.04 18.44 -6.55
N GLY A 108 0.44 17.32 -7.15
CA GLY A 108 0.47 16.01 -6.49
C GLY A 108 1.44 15.98 -5.30
N ARG A 109 2.63 16.58 -5.44
CA ARG A 109 3.60 16.73 -4.34
C ARG A 109 3.02 17.56 -3.19
N ALA A 110 2.33 18.65 -3.49
CA ALA A 110 1.68 19.48 -2.48
C ALA A 110 0.56 18.71 -1.75
N ALA A 111 -0.34 18.08 -2.51
CA ALA A 111 -1.42 17.27 -1.95
C ALA A 111 -0.91 16.11 -1.09
N PHE A 112 0.17 15.44 -1.52
CA PHE A 112 0.81 14.38 -0.74
C PHE A 112 1.34 14.90 0.59
N ARG A 113 2.07 16.03 0.61
CA ARG A 113 2.63 16.58 1.86
C ARG A 113 1.56 16.95 2.87
N GLU A 114 0.46 17.54 2.41
CA GLU A 114 -0.69 17.86 3.26
C GLU A 114 -1.33 16.58 3.83
N ALA A 115 -1.62 15.61 2.95
CA ALA A 115 -2.19 14.33 3.37
C ALA A 115 -1.26 13.52 4.29
N ALA A 116 0.06 13.58 4.10
CA ALA A 116 1.04 12.82 4.89
C ALA A 116 1.07 13.27 6.35
N HIS A 117 0.88 14.57 6.61
CA HIS A 117 0.76 15.08 7.97
C HIS A 117 -0.47 14.48 8.68
N ASP A 118 -1.62 14.54 8.02
CA ASP A 118 -2.88 14.03 8.60
C ASP A 118 -2.86 12.51 8.75
N HIS A 119 -2.33 11.82 7.75
CA HIS A 119 -2.12 10.37 7.79
C HIS A 119 -1.21 9.97 8.95
N GLY A 120 -0.12 10.70 9.16
CA GLY A 120 0.80 10.47 10.29
C GLY A 120 0.09 10.59 11.63
N ARG A 121 -0.70 11.65 11.84
CA ARG A 121 -1.50 11.84 13.05
C ARG A 121 -2.50 10.70 13.26
N CYS A 122 -3.13 10.21 12.20
CA CYS A 122 -4.07 9.09 12.27
C CYS A 122 -3.36 7.78 12.64
N VAL A 123 -2.21 7.49 12.02
CA VAL A 123 -1.36 6.33 12.35
C VAL A 123 -0.86 6.40 13.80
N ASP A 124 -0.46 7.58 14.27
CA ASP A 124 -0.05 7.79 15.67
C ASP A 124 -1.17 7.40 16.65
N GLY A 125 -2.40 7.84 16.37
CA GLY A 125 -3.56 7.54 17.21
C GLY A 125 -4.00 6.07 17.15
N LEU A 126 -4.04 5.47 15.97
CA LEU A 126 -4.58 4.13 15.75
C LEU A 126 -3.57 3.01 16.05
N PHE A 127 -2.28 3.26 15.84
CA PHE A 127 -1.24 2.24 15.88
C PHE A 127 -0.19 2.51 16.97
N PHE A 128 0.54 3.62 16.90
CA PHE A 128 1.66 3.86 17.81
C PHE A 128 1.20 4.08 19.26
N SER A 129 0.05 4.72 19.46
CA SER A 129 -0.53 4.92 20.81
C SER A 129 -1.01 3.62 21.46
N ALA A 130 -1.25 2.57 20.69
CA ALA A 130 -1.79 1.29 21.18
C ALA A 130 -0.70 0.24 21.47
N LEU A 131 0.53 0.43 21.01
CA LEU A 131 1.57 -0.60 20.99
C LEU A 131 2.83 -0.17 21.72
N ARG A 132 3.49 -1.12 22.39
CA ARG A 132 4.81 -0.91 22.97
C ARG A 132 5.89 -1.21 21.94
N PRO A 133 7.12 -0.70 22.14
CA PRO A 133 8.25 -1.03 21.27
C PRO A 133 8.55 -2.53 21.14
N SER A 134 8.25 -3.34 22.17
CA SER A 134 8.37 -4.81 22.11
C SER A 134 7.36 -5.42 21.14
N ASP A 135 6.11 -4.97 21.20
CA ASP A 135 5.03 -5.48 20.36
C ASP A 135 5.34 -5.21 18.88
N GLY A 136 5.89 -4.02 18.57
CA GLY A 136 6.35 -3.67 17.23
C GLY A 136 7.50 -4.53 16.70
N ARG A 137 8.45 -4.92 17.57
CA ARG A 137 9.54 -5.85 17.18
C ARG A 137 9.01 -7.24 16.86
N GLU A 138 8.10 -7.76 17.69
CA GLU A 138 7.48 -9.07 17.49
C GLU A 138 6.63 -9.09 16.21
N LEU A 139 5.80 -8.08 16.02
CA LEU A 139 4.99 -7.93 14.81
C LEU A 139 5.88 -7.88 13.55
N ARG A 140 6.94 -7.07 13.56
CA ARG A 140 7.88 -6.98 12.43
C ARG A 140 8.47 -8.35 12.11
N ALA A 141 8.97 -9.08 13.12
CA ALA A 141 9.57 -10.40 12.91
C ALA A 141 8.58 -11.41 12.29
N VAL A 142 7.33 -11.43 12.75
CA VAL A 142 6.28 -12.31 12.21
C VAL A 142 5.93 -11.91 10.76
N MET A 143 5.75 -10.62 10.50
CA MET A 143 5.40 -10.11 9.17
C MET A 143 6.52 -10.32 8.16
N GLU A 144 7.79 -10.17 8.54
CA GLU A 144 8.93 -10.46 7.67
C GLU A 144 9.00 -11.95 7.28
N LYS A 145 8.78 -12.85 8.25
CA LYS A 145 8.70 -14.29 7.96
C LYS A 145 7.56 -14.61 6.98
N LEU A 146 6.40 -13.98 7.17
CA LEU A 146 5.26 -14.15 6.26
C LEU A 146 5.58 -13.59 4.87
N ALA A 147 6.19 -12.41 4.78
CA ALA A 147 6.59 -11.80 3.52
C ALA A 147 7.57 -12.69 2.74
N THR A 148 8.59 -13.27 3.39
CA THR A 148 9.51 -14.23 2.76
C THR A 148 8.78 -15.47 2.23
N HIS A 149 7.80 -15.99 2.97
CA HIS A 149 7.00 -17.12 2.50
C HIS A 149 6.11 -16.77 1.30
N LEU A 150 5.51 -15.58 1.31
CA LEU A 150 4.71 -15.08 0.19
C LEU A 150 5.56 -14.86 -1.06
N ASP A 151 6.74 -14.25 -0.93
CA ASP A 151 7.69 -14.08 -2.03
C ASP A 151 8.15 -15.44 -2.60
N ALA A 152 8.31 -16.47 -1.76
CA ALA A 152 8.68 -17.80 -2.23
C ALA A 152 7.53 -18.57 -2.92
N THR A 153 6.29 -18.33 -2.50
CA THR A 153 5.10 -19.01 -3.05
C THR A 153 4.52 -18.30 -4.27
N HIS A 154 4.68 -16.99 -4.33
CA HIS A 154 4.28 -16.10 -5.41
C HIS A 154 5.47 -15.19 -5.70
N PRO A 155 6.49 -15.67 -6.43
CA PRO A 155 7.61 -14.84 -6.83
C PRO A 155 7.07 -13.57 -7.46
N ARG A 156 7.38 -12.42 -6.86
CA ARG A 156 7.18 -11.13 -7.54
C ARG A 156 7.94 -11.27 -8.84
N ASP A 157 7.28 -11.10 -9.99
CA ASP A 157 7.95 -11.13 -11.28
C ASP A 157 9.11 -10.10 -11.24
N GLN A 158 10.32 -10.59 -10.95
CA GLN A 158 11.55 -9.81 -10.86
C GLN A 158 12.20 -9.85 -12.24
N GLU A 159 12.36 -8.66 -12.81
CA GLU A 159 13.39 -8.30 -13.80
C GLU A 159 13.58 -9.25 -15.00
N THR A 160 12.85 -8.95 -16.06
CA THR A 160 13.46 -8.78 -17.39
C THR A 160 13.01 -7.46 -18.00
#